data_AF-A0A836P0W9-F1
#
_entry.id   AF-A0A836P0W9-F1
#
_cell.length_a   1.000
_cell.length_b   1.000
_cell.length_c   1.000
_cell.angle_alpha   90.00
_cell.angle_beta   90.00
_cell.angle_gamma   90.00
#
_symmetry.space_group_name_H-M   'P 1'
#
loop_
_entity.id
_entity.type
_entity.pdbx_description
1 polymer ?
#
loop_
_entity_poly.entity_id
_entity_poly.type
_entity_poly.pdbx_seq_one_letter_code
_entity_poly.pdbx_strand_id
1 'polypeptide(L)'
;MRARAQDQGAIEAFMRQYDLGSEEGVLLMCVAEALLRIPDQDTADKLIRDKLGDADWKKHMGGSDSVLVNASTWGLMLTGQLVQLNDLTRADVPGAFKRLIGRVGEPVIRLAVRQAMKIMGHQFVMGRTIGEALSRSRKGDNANYRYSFDMLGEGALTMKDAQRYLQAYRDAIHAIGRSGKFVGTDVFAAPSISIKLSALYPRYEHAKRARVMAELVPGVLELAQLAKSYGIGYTVDAEEAERLELSLDIIEATFSDPSLDGWEGYGLAVQAYQKRTPYTIDFLADLARRVGRRIPVRLVKGAYWDAEIKRAQIEG
;
A
#
# COMPACT_ATOMS: atom_id res chain seq x y z
N MET A 1 19.43 16.53 5.55
CA MET A 1 18.11 16.19 6.14
C MET A 1 17.56 17.31 7.02
N ARG A 2 18.25 17.78 8.08
CA ARG A 2 17.73 18.88 8.94
C ARG A 2 17.53 20.23 8.23
N ALA A 3 18.30 20.54 7.18
CA ALA A 3 18.14 21.76 6.40
C ALA A 3 16.91 21.75 5.45
N ARG A 4 16.41 20.57 5.04
CA ARG A 4 15.15 20.45 4.27
C ARG A 4 13.90 20.47 5.15
N ALA A 5 14.05 20.43 6.48
CA ALA A 5 12.94 20.57 7.42
C ALA A 5 12.46 22.03 7.56
N GLN A 6 13.18 23.00 6.98
CA GLN A 6 12.73 24.40 6.91
C GLN A 6 11.83 24.67 5.70
N ASP A 7 11.82 23.77 4.71
CA ASP A 7 10.80 23.77 3.65
C ASP A 7 9.59 23.00 4.20
N GLN A 8 9.00 23.57 5.26
CA GLN A 8 7.86 23.02 5.98
C GLN A 8 6.73 22.85 4.99
N GLY A 9 6.50 21.60 4.56
CA GLY A 9 5.47 21.26 3.62
C GLY A 9 4.13 21.80 4.11
N ALA A 10 3.24 22.11 3.17
CA ALA A 10 1.91 22.65 3.43
C ALA A 10 1.13 21.93 4.55
N ILE A 11 1.50 20.69 4.86
CA ILE A 11 1.00 19.86 5.96
C ILE A 11 1.42 20.38 7.32
N GLU A 12 2.69 20.70 7.57
CA GLU A 12 3.14 21.14 8.89
C GLU A 12 2.58 22.53 9.23
N ALA A 13 2.47 23.39 8.21
CA ALA A 13 1.79 24.68 8.30
C ALA A 13 0.28 24.50 8.56
N PHE A 14 -0.36 23.56 7.86
CA PHE A 14 -1.77 23.22 8.05
C PHE A 14 -2.05 22.55 9.41
N MET A 15 -1.15 21.67 9.88
CA MET A 15 -1.19 21.02 11.20
C MET A 15 -1.06 22.05 12.32
N ARG A 16 -0.17 23.04 12.18
CA ARG A 16 -0.02 24.14 13.15
C ARG A 16 -1.19 25.11 13.11
N GLN A 17 -1.74 25.39 11.93
CA GLN A 17 -2.85 26.33 11.78
C GLN A 17 -4.17 25.79 12.36
N TYR A 18 -4.36 24.46 12.35
CA TYR A 18 -5.61 23.81 12.76
C TYR A 18 -5.48 22.82 13.94
N ASP A 19 -4.31 22.76 14.57
CA ASP A 19 -4.00 21.87 15.71
C ASP A 19 -4.46 20.41 15.49
N LEU A 20 -3.99 19.81 14.38
CA LEU A 20 -4.47 18.48 13.94
C LEU A 20 -4.04 17.31 14.83
N GLY A 21 -3.21 17.56 15.83
CA GLY A 21 -2.86 16.57 16.86
C GLY A 21 -3.92 16.43 17.96
N SER A 22 -4.93 17.30 17.96
CA SER A 22 -6.08 17.23 18.86
C SER A 22 -7.08 16.15 18.42
N GLU A 23 -7.99 15.74 19.33
CA GLU A 23 -9.11 14.84 18.98
C GLU A 23 -9.93 15.36 17.78
N GLU A 24 -10.06 16.68 17.68
CA GLU A 24 -10.78 17.38 16.62
C GLU A 24 -10.07 17.25 15.26
N GLY A 25 -8.74 17.26 15.25
CA GLY A 25 -7.92 17.02 14.07
C GLY A 25 -8.01 15.60 13.53
N VAL A 26 -8.03 14.62 14.43
CA VAL A 26 -8.24 13.20 14.08
C VAL A 26 -9.62 12.99 13.46
N LEU A 27 -10.66 13.58 14.05
CA LEU A 27 -12.04 13.58 13.53
C LEU A 27 -12.13 14.19 12.12
N LEU A 28 -11.45 15.32 11.90
CA LEU A 28 -11.41 15.98 10.60
C LEU A 28 -10.77 15.11 9.52
N MET A 29 -9.72 14.38 9.87
CA MET A 29 -9.04 13.46 8.96
C MET A 29 -9.88 12.20 8.67
N CYS A 30 -10.63 11.68 9.65
CA CYS A 30 -11.60 10.60 9.41
C CYS A 30 -12.68 11.02 8.41
N VAL A 31 -13.19 12.25 8.51
CA VAL A 31 -14.16 12.79 7.55
C VAL A 31 -13.52 13.02 6.18
N ALA A 32 -12.29 13.51 6.13
CA ALA A 32 -11.55 13.65 4.88
C ALA A 32 -11.33 12.31 4.17
N GLU A 33 -11.02 11.25 4.92
CA GLU A 33 -10.88 9.89 4.38
C GLU A 33 -12.23 9.35 3.87
N ALA A 34 -13.32 9.52 4.62
CA ALA A 34 -14.64 9.10 4.18
C ALA A 34 -15.06 9.82 2.87
N LEU A 35 -14.73 11.11 2.75
CA LEU A 35 -14.97 11.90 1.55
C LEU A 35 -14.07 11.50 0.36
N LEU A 36 -12.83 11.03 0.61
CA LEU A 36 -11.97 10.46 -0.43
C LEU A 36 -12.52 9.20 -1.07
N ARG A 37 -13.35 8.44 -0.33
CA ARG A 37 -14.00 7.23 -0.86
C ARG A 37 -15.13 7.55 -1.84
N ILE A 38 -15.52 8.82 -1.97
CA ILE A 38 -16.52 9.29 -2.93
C ILE A 38 -15.80 9.68 -4.23
N PRO A 39 -15.98 8.94 -5.33
CA PRO A 39 -15.24 9.18 -6.57
C PRO A 39 -15.70 10.44 -7.32
N ASP A 40 -16.94 10.88 -7.10
CA ASP A 40 -17.52 12.05 -7.76
C ASP A 40 -17.37 13.32 -6.89
N GLN A 41 -16.70 14.35 -7.44
CA GLN A 41 -16.45 15.60 -6.72
C GLN A 41 -17.73 16.38 -6.45
N ASP A 42 -18.72 16.33 -7.34
CA ASP A 42 -19.99 17.03 -7.14
C ASP A 42 -20.80 16.38 -6.02
N THR A 43 -20.80 15.05 -5.93
CA THR A 43 -21.42 14.28 -4.83
C THR A 43 -20.68 14.51 -3.51
N ALA A 44 -19.33 14.55 -3.52
CA ALA A 44 -18.56 14.90 -2.34
C ALA A 44 -18.87 16.32 -1.87
N ASP A 45 -18.94 17.30 -2.77
CA ASP A 45 -19.26 18.70 -2.45
C ASP A 45 -20.72 18.91 -2.03
N LYS A 46 -21.65 18.11 -2.55
CA LYS A 46 -23.04 18.06 -2.09
C LYS A 46 -23.14 17.43 -0.71
N LEU A 47 -22.40 16.35 -0.44
CA LEU A 47 -22.38 15.72 0.88
C LEU A 47 -21.72 16.63 1.92
N ILE A 48 -20.64 17.34 1.56
CA ILE A 48 -20.04 18.38 2.38
C ILE A 48 -21.08 19.47 2.70
N ARG A 49 -21.84 19.96 1.71
CA ARG A 49 -22.92 20.94 1.94
C ARG A 49 -24.05 20.39 2.83
N ASP A 50 -24.60 19.24 2.48
CA ASP A 50 -25.77 18.66 3.15
C ASP A 50 -25.46 18.10 4.55
N LYS A 51 -24.23 17.63 4.80
CA LYS A 51 -23.83 17.04 6.10
C LYS A 51 -23.11 18.02 7.02
N LEU A 52 -22.50 19.08 6.49
CA LEU A 52 -21.83 20.10 7.31
C LEU A 52 -22.70 21.35 7.52
N GLY A 53 -23.61 21.66 6.59
CA GLY A 53 -24.41 22.89 6.60
C GLY A 53 -25.67 22.83 7.44
N ASP A 54 -26.30 21.66 7.61
CA ASP A 54 -27.51 21.50 8.42
C ASP A 54 -27.40 20.30 9.38
N ALA A 55 -27.83 20.52 10.62
CA ALA A 55 -27.59 19.69 11.79
C ALA A 55 -28.36 18.35 11.82
N ASP A 56 -28.49 17.64 10.69
CA ASP A 56 -29.29 16.42 10.55
C ASP A 56 -28.43 15.15 10.35
N TRP A 57 -27.34 15.07 11.13
CA TRP A 57 -26.45 13.90 11.21
C TRP A 57 -27.18 12.63 11.67
N LYS A 58 -28.17 12.75 12.57
CA LYS A 58 -28.93 11.61 13.12
C LYS A 58 -29.67 10.81 12.06
N LYS A 59 -30.12 11.45 10.98
CA LYS A 59 -31.02 10.84 10.00
C LYS A 59 -30.30 9.99 8.95
N HIS A 60 -28.97 10.13 8.82
CA HIS A 60 -28.18 9.48 7.77
C HIS A 60 -26.98 8.67 8.27
N MET A 61 -26.75 8.64 9.58
CA MET A 61 -25.72 7.83 10.26
C MET A 61 -26.27 6.53 10.88
N GLY A 62 -27.57 6.26 10.72
CA GLY A 62 -28.18 5.01 11.14
C GLY A 62 -27.70 3.85 10.27
N GLY A 63 -26.53 3.29 10.61
CA GLY A 63 -26.06 2.02 10.06
C GLY A 63 -24.58 1.91 9.71
N SER A 64 -23.68 2.82 10.13
CA SER A 64 -22.26 2.67 9.77
C SER A 64 -21.31 2.84 10.96
N ASP A 65 -20.84 1.70 11.48
CA ASP A 65 -19.67 1.58 12.37
C ASP A 65 -18.34 2.01 11.70
N SER A 66 -18.39 2.62 10.51
CA SER A 66 -17.27 2.70 9.56
C SER A 66 -16.44 3.99 9.63
N VAL A 67 -16.93 5.08 10.24
CA VAL A 67 -16.26 6.39 10.19
C VAL A 67 -15.05 6.46 11.14
N LEU A 68 -15.07 5.66 12.21
CA LEU A 68 -14.03 5.66 13.26
C LEU A 68 -12.99 4.54 13.11
N VAL A 69 -13.15 3.61 12.17
CA VAL A 69 -12.28 2.42 12.05
C VAL A 69 -10.80 2.80 11.84
N ASN A 70 -10.54 3.96 11.24
CA ASN A 70 -9.20 4.44 10.92
C ASN A 70 -8.74 5.62 11.80
N ALA A 71 -9.48 5.97 12.85
CA ALA A 71 -9.09 7.07 13.74
C ALA A 71 -7.74 6.81 14.43
N SER A 72 -7.42 5.56 14.73
CA SER A 72 -6.11 5.13 15.25
C SER A 72 -4.99 5.34 14.24
N THR A 73 -5.23 5.07 12.96
CA THR A 73 -4.29 5.30 11.84
C THR A 73 -3.96 6.78 11.70
N TRP A 74 -4.98 7.65 11.75
CA TRP A 74 -4.79 9.11 11.65
C TRP A 74 -4.20 9.70 12.92
N GLY A 75 -4.64 9.26 14.10
CA GLY A 75 -4.05 9.65 15.38
C GLY A 75 -2.53 9.40 15.40
N LEU A 76 -2.11 8.21 14.99
CA LEU A 76 -0.69 7.85 14.89
C LEU A 76 0.05 8.69 13.85
N MET A 77 -0.54 8.93 12.67
CA MET A 77 0.09 9.70 11.59
C MET A 77 0.28 11.18 11.93
N LEU A 78 -0.67 11.78 12.68
CA LEU A 78 -0.68 13.21 13.01
C LEU A 78 0.11 13.52 14.28
N THR A 79 0.04 12.64 15.29
CA THR A 79 0.64 12.89 16.62
C THR A 79 1.88 12.06 16.90
N GLY A 80 2.16 11.03 16.09
CA GLY A 80 3.19 10.04 16.39
C GLY A 80 2.84 9.11 17.56
N GLN A 81 1.64 9.22 18.12
CA GLN A 81 1.14 8.41 19.22
C GLN A 81 -0.20 7.76 18.87
N LEU A 82 -0.44 6.58 19.43
CA LEU A 82 -1.72 5.89 19.28
C LEU A 82 -2.78 6.64 20.11
N VAL A 83 -3.47 7.58 19.48
CA VAL A 83 -4.54 8.36 20.12
C VAL A 83 -5.76 7.45 20.28
N GLN A 84 -6.05 7.05 21.52
CA GLN A 84 -7.35 6.51 21.87
C GLN A 84 -8.31 7.71 22.04
N LEU A 85 -9.21 7.91 21.08
CA LEU A 85 -10.31 8.86 21.23
C LEU A 85 -11.09 8.52 22.50
N ASN A 86 -11.33 9.51 23.37
CA ASN A 86 -12.08 9.30 24.61
C ASN A 86 -13.42 8.59 24.36
N ASP A 87 -13.84 7.73 25.29
CA ASP A 87 -15.07 6.92 25.16
C ASP A 87 -16.34 7.78 24.95
N LEU A 88 -16.34 9.02 25.45
CA LEU A 88 -17.40 10.01 25.21
C LEU A 88 -17.42 10.52 23.76
N THR A 89 -16.26 10.68 23.13
CA THR A 89 -16.12 11.08 21.72
C THR A 89 -16.46 9.91 20.78
N ARG A 90 -16.18 8.67 21.19
CA ARG A 90 -16.68 7.45 20.52
C ARG A 90 -18.19 7.29 20.62
N ALA A 91 -18.78 7.65 21.77
CA ALA A 91 -20.22 7.55 22.00
C ALA A 91 -21.04 8.66 21.31
N ASP A 92 -20.47 9.86 21.11
CA ASP A 92 -21.13 11.01 20.46
C ASP A 92 -20.23 11.71 19.42
N VAL A 93 -19.80 10.94 18.42
CA VAL A 93 -19.09 11.44 17.22
C VAL A 93 -19.86 12.60 16.55
N PRO A 94 -21.19 12.52 16.36
CA PRO A 94 -21.94 13.60 15.73
C PRO A 94 -21.91 14.90 16.53
N GLY A 95 -21.99 14.83 17.86
CA GLY A 95 -21.92 16.00 18.73
C GLY A 95 -20.51 16.59 18.83
N ALA A 96 -19.46 15.78 18.85
CA ALA A 96 -18.07 16.24 18.78
C ALA A 96 -17.79 17.01 17.49
N PHE A 97 -18.27 16.47 16.37
CA PHE A 97 -18.12 17.11 15.07
C PHE A 97 -18.99 18.37 14.92
N LYS A 98 -20.20 18.39 15.49
CA LYS A 98 -21.05 19.59 15.54
C LYS A 98 -20.41 20.73 16.35
N ARG A 99 -19.72 20.42 17.46
CA ARG A 99 -18.95 21.41 18.23
C ARG A 99 -17.78 21.97 17.42
N LEU A 100 -17.08 21.11 16.66
CA LEU A 100 -16.01 21.52 15.76
C LEU A 100 -16.52 22.43 14.64
N ILE A 101 -17.61 22.05 13.96
CA ILE A 101 -18.27 22.87 12.92
C ILE A 101 -18.71 24.22 13.50
N GLY A 102 -19.32 24.22 14.69
CA GLY A 102 -19.77 25.45 15.35
C GLY A 102 -18.63 26.38 15.77
N ARG A 103 -17.44 25.86 16.06
CA ARG A 103 -16.27 26.64 16.48
C ARG A 103 -15.42 27.15 15.30
N VAL A 104 -15.31 26.37 14.23
CA VAL A 104 -14.35 26.59 13.13
C VAL A 104 -15.01 27.06 11.83
N GLY A 105 -16.30 26.78 11.65
CA GLY A 105 -17.09 27.17 10.47
C GLY A 105 -16.95 26.21 9.27
N GLU A 106 -18.05 26.00 8.56
CA GLU A 106 -18.13 25.11 7.40
C GLU A 106 -17.09 25.40 6.29
N PRO A 107 -16.83 26.66 5.89
CA PRO A 107 -15.89 26.95 4.79
C PRO A 107 -14.46 26.50 5.09
N VAL A 108 -14.06 26.55 6.36
CA VAL A 108 -12.73 26.18 6.83
C VAL A 108 -12.58 24.66 6.85
N ILE A 109 -13.58 23.93 7.35
CA ILE A 109 -13.60 22.45 7.33
C ILE A 109 -13.54 21.93 5.89
N ARG A 110 -14.29 22.55 4.97
CA ARG A 110 -14.24 22.20 3.54
C ARG A 110 -12.85 22.39 2.94
N LEU A 111 -12.21 23.52 3.22
CA LEU A 111 -10.86 23.79 2.74
C LEU A 111 -9.86 22.78 3.31
N ALA A 112 -10.01 22.45 4.60
CA ALA A 112 -9.18 21.50 5.31
C ALA A 112 -9.28 20.08 4.76
N VAL A 113 -10.49 19.59 4.52
CA VAL A 113 -10.75 18.30 3.87
C VAL A 113 -10.14 18.28 2.47
N ARG A 114 -10.40 19.29 1.62
CA ARG A 114 -9.83 19.34 0.26
C ARG A 114 -8.31 19.34 0.25
N GLN A 115 -7.69 20.04 1.20
CA GLN A 115 -6.25 20.07 1.35
C GLN A 115 -5.72 18.70 1.80
N ALA A 116 -6.36 18.06 2.77
CA ALA A 116 -6.04 16.69 3.22
C ALA A 116 -6.17 15.67 2.07
N MET A 117 -7.24 15.76 1.26
CA MET A 117 -7.43 14.93 0.06
C MET A 117 -6.26 15.09 -0.93
N LYS A 118 -5.84 16.34 -1.17
CA LYS A 118 -4.74 16.66 -2.08
C LYS A 118 -3.40 16.14 -1.55
N ILE A 119 -3.16 16.27 -0.25
CA ILE A 119 -1.96 15.76 0.43
C ILE A 119 -1.91 14.23 0.34
N MET A 120 -3.00 13.54 0.71
CA MET A 120 -3.07 12.09 0.71
C MET A 120 -2.80 11.49 -0.68
N GLY A 121 -3.42 12.07 -1.71
CA GLY A 121 -3.24 11.63 -3.10
C GLY A 121 -1.89 11.98 -3.74
N HIS A 122 -1.09 12.87 -3.13
CA HIS A 122 0.25 13.22 -3.61
C HIS A 122 1.38 12.55 -2.82
N GLN A 123 1.20 12.28 -1.52
CA GLN A 123 2.25 11.71 -0.67
C GLN A 123 2.25 10.18 -0.59
N PHE A 124 1.07 9.54 -0.64
CA PHE A 124 1.00 8.08 -0.46
C PHE A 124 0.91 7.31 -1.77
N VAL A 125 0.43 7.94 -2.83
CA VAL A 125 0.21 7.29 -4.12
C VAL A 125 0.85 8.13 -5.22
N MET A 126 1.85 7.56 -5.89
CA MET A 126 2.59 8.27 -6.93
C MET A 126 1.70 8.67 -8.11
N GLY A 127 0.64 7.93 -8.40
CA GLY A 127 -0.40 8.27 -9.37
C GLY A 127 -1.60 7.34 -9.22
N ARG A 128 -2.80 7.79 -9.56
CA ARG A 128 -4.02 6.97 -9.42
C ARG A 128 -4.03 5.78 -10.37
N THR A 129 -3.25 5.89 -11.43
CA THR A 129 -3.00 4.83 -12.42
C THR A 129 -1.51 4.67 -12.62
N ILE A 130 -1.11 3.50 -13.12
CA ILE A 130 0.29 3.24 -13.47
C ILE A 130 0.81 4.25 -14.51
N GLY A 131 -0.04 4.70 -15.45
CA GLY A 131 0.32 5.73 -16.44
C GLY A 131 0.62 7.09 -15.80
N GLU A 132 -0.20 7.53 -14.83
CA GLU A 132 0.07 8.75 -14.07
C GLU A 132 1.38 8.62 -13.27
N ALA A 133 1.59 7.49 -12.61
CA ALA A 133 2.79 7.22 -11.82
C ALA A 133 4.05 7.23 -12.70
N LEU A 134 4.00 6.60 -13.87
CA LEU A 134 5.09 6.61 -14.87
C LEU A 134 5.37 8.02 -15.39
N SER A 135 4.34 8.81 -15.73
CA SER A 135 4.53 10.20 -16.17
C SER A 135 5.22 11.04 -15.11
N ARG A 136 4.82 10.88 -13.84
CA ARG A 136 5.41 11.61 -12.71
C ARG A 136 6.83 11.15 -12.38
N SER A 137 7.15 9.86 -12.59
CA SER A 137 8.50 9.31 -12.36
C SER A 137 9.58 9.91 -13.25
N ARG A 138 9.18 10.57 -14.34
CA ARG A 138 10.09 11.15 -15.35
C ARG A 138 10.17 12.67 -15.31
N LYS A 139 9.51 13.32 -14.35
CA LYS A 139 9.41 14.79 -14.29
C LYS A 139 10.25 15.38 -13.17
N GLY A 140 11.02 16.42 -13.48
CA GLY A 140 11.82 17.15 -12.51
C GLY A 140 12.80 16.23 -11.76
N ASP A 141 12.95 16.47 -10.46
CA ASP A 141 13.87 15.71 -9.61
C ASP A 141 13.55 14.21 -9.50
N ASN A 142 12.30 13.80 -9.80
CA ASN A 142 11.92 12.39 -9.81
C ASN A 142 12.69 11.59 -10.86
N ALA A 143 13.04 12.21 -11.99
CA ALA A 143 13.78 11.53 -13.06
C ALA A 143 15.18 11.04 -12.65
N ASN A 144 15.71 11.53 -11.51
CA ASN A 144 17.00 11.13 -10.99
C ASN A 144 16.98 9.77 -10.26
N TYR A 145 15.80 9.17 -10.06
CA TYR A 145 15.63 7.94 -9.29
C TYR A 145 15.15 6.77 -10.16
N ARG A 146 15.43 5.56 -9.67
CA ARG A 146 14.85 4.31 -10.19
C ARG A 146 13.62 3.97 -9.37
N TYR A 147 12.61 3.40 -10.02
CA TYR A 147 11.31 3.14 -9.41
C TYR A 147 10.96 1.65 -9.44
N SER A 148 10.48 1.15 -8.30
CA SER A 148 9.69 -0.07 -8.23
C SER A 148 8.24 0.34 -7.96
N PHE A 149 7.32 -0.05 -8.82
CA PHE A 149 5.89 0.26 -8.65
C PHE A 149 5.23 -0.80 -7.77
N ASP A 150 4.75 -0.40 -6.60
CA ASP A 150 3.91 -1.22 -5.75
C ASP A 150 2.44 -1.03 -6.15
N MET A 151 1.83 -2.09 -6.65
CA MET A 151 0.40 -2.10 -6.94
C MET A 151 -0.30 -2.49 -5.64
N LEU A 152 -1.07 -1.56 -5.06
CA LEU A 152 -1.72 -1.60 -3.74
C LEU A 152 -2.75 -2.74 -3.52
N GLY A 153 -2.71 -3.81 -4.30
CA GLY A 153 -3.52 -5.00 -4.10
C GLY A 153 -2.88 -5.96 -3.11
N GLU A 154 -3.64 -6.39 -2.10
CA GLU A 154 -3.28 -7.41 -1.13
C GLU A 154 -4.53 -8.19 -0.67
N GLY A 155 -4.35 -9.40 -0.16
CA GLY A 155 -5.39 -10.16 0.53
C GLY A 155 -6.66 -10.39 -0.28
N ALA A 156 -6.56 -11.05 -1.43
CA ALA A 156 -7.75 -11.43 -2.20
C ALA A 156 -8.72 -12.24 -1.32
N LEU A 157 -10.00 -11.88 -1.30
CA LEU A 157 -11.02 -12.62 -0.53
C LEU A 157 -11.72 -13.67 -1.40
N THR A 158 -11.77 -13.42 -2.70
CA THR A 158 -12.40 -14.31 -3.68
C THR A 158 -11.48 -14.56 -4.87
N MET A 159 -11.77 -15.60 -5.65
CA MET A 159 -11.05 -15.84 -6.90
C MET A 159 -11.28 -14.71 -7.92
N LYS A 160 -12.43 -14.04 -7.84
CA LYS A 160 -12.71 -12.84 -8.66
C LYS A 160 -11.79 -11.68 -8.30
N ASP A 161 -11.50 -11.47 -7.01
CA ASP A 161 -10.52 -10.47 -6.58
C ASP A 161 -9.13 -10.85 -7.07
N ALA A 162 -8.73 -12.10 -6.91
CA ALA A 162 -7.43 -12.61 -7.39
C ALA A 162 -7.24 -12.41 -8.89
N GLN A 163 -8.26 -12.73 -9.70
CA GLN A 163 -8.24 -12.49 -11.15
C GLN A 163 -8.15 -11.00 -11.50
N ARG A 164 -8.87 -10.14 -10.76
CA ARG A 164 -8.78 -8.69 -10.94
C ARG A 164 -7.37 -8.18 -10.63
N TYR A 165 -6.74 -8.63 -9.55
CA TYR A 165 -5.37 -8.25 -9.20
C TYR A 165 -4.36 -8.78 -10.21
N LEU A 166 -4.49 -10.03 -10.65
CA LEU A 166 -3.66 -10.60 -11.71
C LEU A 166 -3.73 -9.76 -12.98
N GLN A 167 -4.94 -9.36 -13.41
CA GLN A 167 -5.09 -8.48 -14.56
C GLN A 167 -4.46 -7.09 -14.33
N ALA A 168 -4.63 -6.51 -13.14
CA ALA A 168 -4.01 -5.23 -12.81
C ALA A 168 -2.46 -5.31 -12.85
N TYR A 169 -1.87 -6.42 -12.41
CA TYR A 169 -0.42 -6.65 -12.54
C TYR A 169 0.00 -6.80 -13.99
N ARG A 170 -0.73 -7.54 -14.82
CA ARG A 170 -0.45 -7.64 -16.27
C ARG A 170 -0.47 -6.26 -16.93
N ASP A 171 -1.52 -5.49 -16.68
CA ASP A 171 -1.68 -4.16 -17.25
C ASP A 171 -0.55 -3.22 -16.80
N ALA A 172 -0.15 -3.30 -15.52
CA ALA A 172 0.97 -2.54 -14.99
C ALA A 172 2.30 -2.96 -15.62
N ILE A 173 2.59 -4.26 -15.75
CA ILE A 173 3.80 -4.76 -16.42
C ILE A 173 3.85 -4.28 -17.88
N HIS A 174 2.74 -4.36 -18.61
CA HIS A 174 2.66 -3.82 -19.96
C HIS A 174 2.92 -2.31 -20.00
N ALA A 175 2.33 -1.53 -19.09
CA ALA A 175 2.52 -0.09 -19.05
C ALA A 175 3.98 0.29 -18.72
N ILE A 176 4.58 -0.36 -17.72
CA ILE A 176 5.97 -0.15 -17.33
C ILE A 176 6.90 -0.57 -18.47
N GLY A 177 6.69 -1.75 -19.04
CA GLY A 177 7.50 -2.29 -20.13
C GLY A 177 7.45 -1.46 -21.41
N ARG A 178 6.27 -0.92 -21.77
CA ARG A 178 6.10 -0.01 -22.92
C ARG A 178 6.65 1.39 -22.69
N SER A 179 7.02 1.72 -21.45
CA SER A 179 7.52 3.04 -21.12
C SER A 179 8.94 3.29 -21.65
N GLY A 180 9.70 2.24 -21.99
CA GLY A 180 11.06 2.34 -22.52
C GLY A 180 11.48 1.09 -23.28
N LYS A 181 12.73 1.04 -23.74
CA LYS A 181 13.34 -0.14 -24.36
C LYS A 181 14.35 -0.75 -23.39
N PHE A 182 13.93 -1.76 -22.63
CA PHE A 182 14.77 -2.36 -21.57
C PHE A 182 15.35 -3.73 -21.95
N VAL A 183 14.79 -4.40 -22.96
CA VAL A 183 15.32 -5.66 -23.48
C VAL A 183 16.76 -5.48 -23.95
N GLY A 184 17.67 -6.34 -23.48
CA GLY A 184 19.10 -6.29 -23.79
C GLY A 184 19.87 -5.18 -23.05
N THR A 185 19.21 -4.41 -22.18
CA THR A 185 19.86 -3.43 -21.30
C THR A 185 20.08 -4.00 -19.90
N ASP A 186 20.76 -3.25 -19.03
CA ASP A 186 20.90 -3.60 -17.62
C ASP A 186 19.55 -3.59 -16.91
N VAL A 187 19.04 -4.78 -16.54
CA VAL A 187 17.77 -4.94 -15.82
C VAL A 187 17.76 -4.24 -14.47
N PHE A 188 18.91 -4.01 -13.83
CA PHE A 188 18.99 -3.29 -12.55
C PHE A 188 18.85 -1.77 -12.72
N ALA A 189 19.00 -1.27 -13.95
CA ALA A 189 18.72 0.12 -14.31
C ALA A 189 17.28 0.33 -14.78
N ALA A 190 16.59 -0.73 -15.19
CA ALA A 190 15.19 -0.69 -15.58
C ALA A 190 14.26 -0.44 -14.37
N PRO A 191 13.06 0.12 -14.58
CA PRO A 191 12.02 0.12 -13.55
C PRO A 191 11.62 -1.32 -13.21
N SER A 192 11.02 -1.50 -12.03
CA SER A 192 10.50 -2.78 -11.59
C SER A 192 9.05 -2.70 -11.12
N ILE A 193 8.40 -3.85 -10.98
CA ILE A 193 7.11 -3.99 -10.32
C ILE A 193 7.27 -4.85 -9.05
N SER A 194 6.55 -4.49 -7.99
CA SER A 194 6.38 -5.30 -6.78
C SER A 194 5.01 -5.98 -6.81
N ILE A 195 4.96 -7.27 -6.52
CA ILE A 195 3.71 -8.05 -6.44
C ILE A 195 3.55 -8.68 -5.05
N LYS A 196 2.30 -8.90 -4.62
CA LYS A 196 1.98 -9.59 -3.36
C LYS A 196 1.27 -10.91 -3.68
N LEU A 197 1.72 -12.01 -3.07
CA LEU A 197 1.18 -13.34 -3.34
C LEU A 197 -0.25 -13.48 -2.82
N SER A 198 -0.55 -12.87 -1.67
CA SER A 198 -1.91 -12.82 -1.13
C SER A 198 -2.93 -12.14 -2.06
N ALA A 199 -2.50 -11.21 -2.92
CA ALA A 199 -3.36 -10.56 -3.90
C ALA A 199 -3.77 -11.53 -5.02
N LEU A 200 -2.97 -12.56 -5.28
CA LEU A 200 -3.12 -13.46 -6.42
C LEU A 200 -3.85 -14.76 -6.07
N TYR A 201 -4.14 -15.02 -4.80
CA TYR A 201 -4.87 -16.22 -4.40
C TYR A 201 -5.61 -16.05 -3.07
N PRO A 202 -6.92 -16.38 -2.99
CA PRO A 202 -7.72 -16.05 -1.82
C PRO A 202 -7.44 -16.92 -0.60
N ARG A 203 -6.85 -18.09 -0.80
CA ARG A 203 -6.48 -19.04 0.27
C ARG A 203 -4.98 -19.26 0.30
N TYR A 204 -4.25 -18.15 0.24
CA TYR A 204 -2.79 -18.13 0.38
C TYR A 204 -2.40 -18.36 1.85
N GLU A 205 -2.45 -19.63 2.24
CA GLU A 205 -2.18 -20.13 3.59
C GLU A 205 -1.52 -21.51 3.53
N HIS A 206 -0.63 -21.83 4.49
CA HIS A 206 0.14 -23.07 4.49
C HIS A 206 -0.75 -24.33 4.46
N ALA A 207 -1.91 -24.30 5.15
CA ALA A 207 -2.89 -25.38 5.16
C ALA A 207 -3.47 -25.73 3.77
N LYS A 208 -3.30 -24.85 2.77
CA LYS A 208 -3.73 -25.08 1.38
C LYS A 208 -2.55 -25.21 0.41
N ARG A 209 -1.34 -25.50 0.91
CA ARG A 209 -0.09 -25.60 0.12
C ARG A 209 -0.27 -26.31 -1.22
N ALA A 210 -0.85 -27.51 -1.25
CA ALA A 210 -1.04 -28.26 -2.50
C ALA A 210 -1.84 -27.48 -3.56
N ARG A 211 -2.93 -26.82 -3.14
CA ARG A 211 -3.76 -25.99 -4.02
C ARG A 211 -3.06 -24.70 -4.42
N VAL A 212 -2.38 -24.05 -3.47
CA VAL A 212 -1.57 -22.86 -3.74
C VAL A 212 -0.51 -23.17 -4.80
N MET A 213 0.24 -24.27 -4.64
CA MET A 213 1.25 -24.66 -5.62
C MET A 213 0.66 -25.00 -6.99
N ALA A 214 -0.55 -25.58 -7.06
CA ALA A 214 -1.19 -25.91 -8.33
C ALA A 214 -1.86 -24.70 -9.02
N GLU A 215 -2.45 -23.78 -8.25
CA GLU A 215 -3.34 -22.73 -8.77
C GLU A 215 -2.67 -21.34 -8.79
N LEU A 216 -1.74 -21.03 -7.86
CA LEU A 216 -1.09 -19.72 -7.77
C LEU A 216 0.23 -19.64 -8.57
N VAL A 217 1.06 -20.68 -8.50
CA VAL A 217 2.38 -20.73 -9.17
C VAL A 217 2.29 -20.39 -10.67
N PRO A 218 1.32 -20.91 -11.46
CA PRO A 218 1.22 -20.55 -12.87
C PRO A 218 1.02 -19.05 -13.11
N GLY A 219 0.21 -18.38 -12.28
CA GLY A 219 -0.01 -16.94 -12.39
C GLY A 219 1.22 -16.11 -12.01
N VAL A 220 1.96 -16.54 -10.97
CA VAL A 220 3.21 -15.90 -10.57
C VAL A 220 4.28 -16.04 -11.66
N LEU A 221 4.42 -17.24 -12.24
CA LEU A 221 5.35 -17.51 -13.34
C LEU A 221 4.99 -16.68 -14.58
N GLU A 222 3.71 -16.61 -14.94
CA GLU A 222 3.25 -15.82 -16.10
C GLU A 222 3.60 -14.33 -15.96
N LEU A 223 3.42 -13.74 -14.77
CA LEU A 223 3.81 -12.35 -14.53
C LEU A 223 5.33 -12.17 -14.63
N ALA A 224 6.12 -13.12 -14.13
CA ALA A 224 7.58 -13.09 -14.24
C ALA A 224 8.06 -13.22 -15.71
N GLN A 225 7.44 -14.12 -16.49
CA GLN A 225 7.69 -14.26 -17.93
C GLN A 225 7.35 -12.98 -18.68
N LEU A 226 6.24 -12.33 -18.32
CA LEU A 226 5.83 -11.06 -18.92
C LEU A 226 6.84 -9.95 -18.57
N ALA A 227 7.29 -9.86 -17.32
CA ALA A 227 8.33 -8.90 -16.92
C ALA A 227 9.66 -9.14 -17.66
N LYS A 228 10.08 -10.41 -17.79
CA LYS A 228 11.22 -10.83 -18.61
C LYS A 228 11.09 -10.36 -20.06
N SER A 229 9.92 -10.53 -20.68
CA SER A 229 9.69 -10.16 -22.08
C SER A 229 9.92 -8.67 -22.36
N TYR A 230 9.78 -7.82 -21.33
CA TYR A 230 10.06 -6.39 -21.40
C TYR A 230 11.45 -6.00 -20.91
N GLY A 231 12.20 -6.91 -20.28
CA GLY A 231 13.50 -6.62 -19.65
C GLY A 231 13.39 -5.75 -18.40
N ILE A 232 12.26 -5.78 -17.69
CA ILE A 232 12.05 -5.00 -16.47
C ILE A 232 12.28 -5.87 -15.22
N GLY A 233 12.43 -5.23 -14.05
CA GLY A 233 12.55 -5.95 -12.78
C GLY A 233 11.19 -6.44 -12.24
N TYR A 234 11.22 -7.51 -11.46
CA TYR A 234 10.06 -8.13 -10.84
C TYR A 234 10.42 -8.51 -9.40
N THR A 235 9.65 -8.06 -8.41
CA THR A 235 9.92 -8.34 -7.00
C THR A 235 8.69 -8.93 -6.34
N VAL A 236 8.84 -10.10 -5.71
CA VAL A 236 7.82 -10.65 -4.81
C VAL A 236 7.99 -10.02 -3.42
N ASP A 237 6.97 -9.31 -2.95
CA ASP A 237 6.99 -8.68 -1.64
C ASP A 237 6.86 -9.73 -0.51
N ALA A 238 7.43 -9.40 0.65
CA ALA A 238 7.33 -10.22 1.85
C ALA A 238 6.15 -9.78 2.72
N GLU A 239 5.31 -10.73 3.10
CA GLU A 239 4.06 -10.53 3.84
C GLU A 239 4.21 -11.02 5.30
N GLU A 240 3.18 -11.60 5.90
CA GLU A 240 3.21 -12.10 7.28
C GLU A 240 4.19 -13.29 7.47
N ALA A 241 4.68 -13.46 8.70
CA ALA A 241 5.71 -14.45 9.02
C ALA A 241 5.28 -15.90 8.77
N GLU A 242 3.98 -16.23 8.93
CA GLU A 242 3.47 -17.58 8.63
C GLU A 242 3.60 -17.96 7.15
N ARG A 243 3.63 -16.96 6.26
CA ARG A 243 3.64 -17.13 4.81
C ARG A 243 5.04 -17.25 4.23
N LEU A 244 6.08 -17.02 5.05
CA LEU A 244 7.48 -17.03 4.58
C LEU A 244 7.86 -18.35 3.89
N GLU A 245 7.59 -19.49 4.51
CA GLU A 245 8.04 -20.77 3.94
C GLU A 245 7.25 -21.14 2.68
N LEU A 246 5.93 -20.88 2.68
CA LEU A 246 5.10 -21.07 1.49
C LEU A 246 5.49 -20.12 0.35
N SER A 247 5.90 -18.89 0.65
CA SER A 247 6.40 -17.96 -0.38
C SER A 247 7.70 -18.47 -0.99
N LEU A 248 8.61 -19.03 -0.18
CA LEU A 248 9.86 -19.62 -0.67
C LEU A 248 9.62 -20.84 -1.57
N ASP A 249 8.63 -21.68 -1.26
CA ASP A 249 8.21 -22.78 -2.14
C ASP A 249 7.77 -22.28 -3.54
N ILE A 250 6.94 -21.22 -3.56
CA ILE A 250 6.45 -20.61 -4.81
C ILE A 250 7.59 -19.95 -5.57
N ILE A 251 8.48 -19.25 -4.86
CA ILE A 251 9.63 -18.57 -5.45
C ILE A 251 10.59 -19.58 -6.02
N GLU A 252 10.94 -20.67 -5.33
CA GLU A 252 11.79 -21.72 -5.88
C GLU A 252 11.17 -22.35 -7.13
N ALA A 253 9.88 -22.68 -7.10
CA ALA A 253 9.18 -23.27 -8.24
C ALA A 253 9.17 -22.36 -9.47
N THR A 254 8.94 -21.06 -9.29
CA THR A 254 8.87 -20.10 -10.41
C THR A 254 10.26 -19.60 -10.84
N PHE A 255 11.16 -19.31 -9.90
CA PHE A 255 12.53 -18.89 -10.19
C PHE A 255 13.33 -19.99 -10.86
N SER A 256 13.11 -21.27 -10.55
CA SER A 256 13.84 -22.36 -11.20
C SER A 256 13.33 -22.69 -12.61
N ASP A 257 12.26 -22.03 -13.08
CA ASP A 257 11.67 -22.33 -14.39
C ASP A 257 12.61 -21.90 -15.55
N PRO A 258 12.93 -22.80 -16.51
CA PRO A 258 13.82 -22.49 -17.64
C PRO A 258 13.31 -21.37 -18.56
N SER A 259 11.99 -21.11 -18.58
CA SER A 259 11.42 -20.01 -19.35
C SER A 259 11.93 -18.63 -18.89
N LEU A 260 12.57 -18.55 -17.72
CA LEU A 260 13.17 -17.33 -17.18
C LEU A 260 14.68 -17.19 -17.45
N ASP A 261 15.31 -18.13 -18.17
CA ASP A 261 16.75 -18.11 -18.42
C ASP A 261 17.24 -16.87 -19.17
N GLY A 262 18.44 -16.38 -18.84
CA GLY A 262 19.00 -15.16 -19.44
C GLY A 262 18.40 -13.85 -18.91
N TRP A 263 17.61 -13.88 -17.84
CA TRP A 263 17.04 -12.68 -17.20
C TRP A 263 17.31 -12.67 -15.69
N GLU A 264 17.94 -11.61 -15.19
CA GLU A 264 18.33 -11.46 -13.77
C GLU A 264 17.37 -10.56 -12.97
N GLY A 265 16.16 -10.30 -13.51
CA GLY A 265 15.20 -9.36 -12.92
C GLY A 265 14.27 -9.95 -11.87
N TYR A 266 14.28 -11.26 -11.63
CA TYR A 266 13.43 -11.92 -10.63
C TYR A 266 14.03 -11.78 -9.23
N GLY A 267 13.38 -10.97 -8.39
CA GLY A 267 13.79 -10.72 -7.01
C GLY A 267 12.67 -10.92 -5.98
N LEU A 268 13.02 -10.68 -4.72
CA LEU A 268 12.09 -10.71 -3.60
C LEU A 268 12.51 -9.76 -2.48
N ALA A 269 11.56 -9.42 -1.60
CA ALA A 269 11.85 -8.75 -0.35
C ALA A 269 12.14 -9.76 0.78
N VAL A 270 13.01 -9.37 1.71
CA VAL A 270 13.33 -10.15 2.93
C VAL A 270 13.27 -9.22 4.14
N GLN A 271 12.52 -9.61 5.17
CA GLN A 271 12.25 -8.78 6.34
C GLN A 271 13.25 -9.09 7.47
N ALA A 272 14.16 -8.15 7.76
CA ALA A 272 15.25 -8.27 8.73
C ALA A 272 14.81 -8.36 10.20
N TYR A 273 13.56 -8.01 10.51
CA TYR A 273 13.01 -8.17 11.86
C TYR A 273 12.70 -9.63 12.22
N GLN A 274 12.73 -10.56 11.25
CA GLN A 274 12.44 -11.96 11.50
C GLN A 274 13.71 -12.67 11.97
N LYS A 275 13.58 -13.53 12.98
CA LYS A 275 14.68 -14.39 13.43
C LYS A 275 15.20 -15.31 12.32
N ARG A 276 14.35 -15.63 11.34
CA ARG A 276 14.67 -16.52 10.22
C ARG A 276 15.48 -15.86 9.09
N THR A 277 15.66 -14.53 9.10
CA THR A 277 16.30 -13.80 7.98
C THR A 277 17.65 -14.35 7.53
N PRO A 278 18.63 -14.66 8.42
CA PRO A 278 19.91 -15.20 7.98
C PRO A 278 19.75 -16.50 7.19
N TYR A 279 18.90 -17.42 7.68
CA TYR A 279 18.62 -18.69 7.02
C TYR A 279 17.86 -18.52 5.70
N THR A 280 16.96 -17.54 5.62
CA THR A 280 16.32 -17.16 4.36
C THR A 280 17.36 -16.67 3.35
N ILE A 281 18.35 -15.88 3.76
CA ILE A 281 19.44 -15.43 2.88
C ILE A 281 20.31 -16.61 2.43
N ASP A 282 20.63 -17.55 3.33
CA ASP A 282 21.38 -18.76 2.98
C ASP A 282 20.65 -19.61 1.94
N PHE A 283 19.33 -19.82 2.13
CA PHE A 283 18.48 -20.52 1.16
C PHE A 283 18.48 -19.84 -0.21
N LEU A 284 18.33 -18.51 -0.25
CA LEU A 284 18.33 -17.77 -1.52
C LEU A 284 19.69 -17.81 -2.21
N ALA A 285 20.79 -17.75 -1.44
CA ALA A 285 22.14 -17.85 -1.98
C ALA A 285 22.41 -19.25 -2.56
N ASP A 286 21.92 -20.31 -1.91
CA ASP A 286 21.96 -21.67 -2.46
C ASP A 286 21.12 -21.80 -3.74
N LEU A 287 19.86 -21.35 -3.71
CA LEU A 287 18.96 -21.38 -4.88
C LEU A 287 19.57 -20.65 -6.09
N ALA A 288 20.12 -19.44 -5.87
CA ALA A 288 20.79 -18.66 -6.91
C ALA A 288 21.96 -19.43 -7.54
N ARG A 289 22.75 -20.15 -6.72
CA ARG A 289 23.88 -20.98 -7.20
C ARG A 289 23.40 -22.21 -7.97
N ARG A 290 22.37 -22.92 -7.48
CA ARG A 290 21.80 -24.10 -8.13
C ARG A 290 21.19 -23.79 -9.50
N VAL A 291 20.46 -22.68 -9.59
CA VAL A 291 19.82 -22.24 -10.84
C VAL A 291 20.81 -21.50 -11.75
N GLY A 292 21.91 -20.97 -11.21
CA GLY A 292 22.89 -20.21 -11.98
C GLY A 292 22.38 -18.82 -12.39
N ARG A 293 21.53 -18.21 -11.58
CA ARG A 293 20.89 -16.91 -11.85
C ARG A 293 20.95 -16.01 -10.63
N ARG A 294 21.23 -14.72 -10.85
CA ARG A 294 21.26 -13.72 -9.76
C ARG A 294 19.86 -13.40 -9.27
N ILE A 295 19.71 -13.28 -7.96
CA ILE A 295 18.46 -12.88 -7.29
C ILE A 295 18.65 -11.49 -6.68
N PRO A 296 17.95 -10.45 -7.16
CA PRO A 296 17.84 -9.17 -6.47
C PRO A 296 17.09 -9.35 -5.15
N VAL A 297 17.76 -9.10 -4.03
CA VAL A 297 17.17 -9.20 -2.69
C VAL A 297 16.99 -7.81 -2.10
N ARG A 298 15.73 -7.42 -1.86
CA ARG A 298 15.38 -6.18 -1.17
C ARG A 298 15.30 -6.44 0.33
N LEU A 299 16.38 -6.10 1.05
CA LEU A 299 16.40 -6.20 2.51
C LEU A 299 15.63 -5.03 3.13
N VAL A 300 14.56 -5.33 3.85
CA VAL A 300 13.71 -4.35 4.56
C VAL A 300 13.67 -4.69 6.04
N LYS A 301 13.21 -3.78 6.92
CA LYS A 301 12.98 -4.14 8.33
C LYS A 301 11.80 -5.10 8.48
N GLY A 302 10.61 -4.67 8.08
CA GLY A 302 9.35 -5.43 8.18
C GLY A 302 8.18 -4.46 8.39
N ALA A 303 6.97 -4.85 7.97
CA ALA A 303 5.78 -4.00 8.00
C ALA A 303 4.64 -4.55 8.89
N TYR A 304 4.78 -5.77 9.43
CA TYR A 304 3.69 -6.47 10.12
C TYR A 304 3.94 -6.63 11.64
N TRP A 305 4.86 -5.88 12.23
CA TRP A 305 5.39 -6.14 13.59
C TRP A 305 4.30 -6.27 14.65
N ASP A 306 3.37 -5.32 14.75
CA ASP A 306 2.28 -5.36 15.74
C ASP A 306 1.35 -6.58 15.54
N ALA A 307 1.08 -6.93 14.27
CA ALA A 307 0.25 -8.07 13.93
C ALA A 307 0.92 -9.40 14.31
N GLU A 308 2.24 -9.52 14.10
CA GLU A 308 3.01 -10.71 14.49
C GLU A 308 3.02 -10.91 16.01
N ILE A 309 3.20 -9.82 16.78
CA ILE A 309 3.16 -9.89 18.25
C ILE A 309 1.77 -10.34 18.73
N LYS A 310 0.71 -9.69 18.23
CA LYS A 310 -0.67 -10.03 18.59
C LYS A 310 -0.98 -11.48 18.27
N ARG A 311 -0.60 -11.94 17.08
CA ARG A 311 -0.87 -13.30 16.63
C ARG A 311 -0.20 -14.35 17.50
N ALA A 312 1.09 -14.19 17.76
CA ALA A 312 1.84 -15.13 18.60
C ALA A 312 1.19 -15.26 19.99
N GLN A 313 0.71 -14.16 20.57
CA GLN A 313 0.00 -14.19 21.85
C GLN A 313 -1.36 -14.91 21.79
N ILE A 314 -2.07 -14.85 20.67
CA ILE A 314 -3.37 -15.52 20.48
C ILE A 314 -3.20 -17.02 20.25
N GLU A 315 -2.18 -17.41 19.49
CA GLU A 315 -1.94 -18.81 19.12
C GLU A 315 -1.24 -19.63 20.22
N GLY A 316 -0.65 -18.96 21.22
CA GLY A 316 0.00 -19.57 22.39
C GLY A 316 1.47 -19.90 22.17
#